data_AF-A0A8S2YS88-F1
#
_entry.id   AF-A0A8S2YS88-F1
#
_cell.length_a   1.000
_cell.length_b   1.000
_cell.length_c   1.000
_cell.angle_alpha   90.00
_cell.angle_beta   90.00
_cell.angle_gamma   90.00
#
_symmetry.space_group_name_H-M   'P 1'
#
loop_
_entity.id
_entity.type
_entity.pdbx_description
1 polymer ?
#
loop_
_entity_poly.entity_id
_entity_poly.type
_entity_poly.pdbx_seq_one_letter_code
_entity_poly.pdbx_strand_id
1 'polypeptide(L)' 'LGLKTLYSENENFAQQIRSLPALGFLPAADVIPTFDEIKDQFPVEGEPVLKYFEENYIGVKSRLSRPRKSPKFDISLWNV' A
#
# COMPACT_ATOMS: atom_id res chain seq x y z
N LEU A 1 -18.17 -10.47 10.25
CA LEU A 1 -18.00 -9.00 10.06
C LEU A 1 -16.91 -8.79 9.01
N GLY A 2 -17.10 -7.85 8.09
CA GLY A 2 -16.20 -7.63 6.95
C GLY A 2 -15.47 -6.28 7.01
N LEU A 3 -14.49 -6.07 6.13
CA LEU A 3 -13.64 -4.87 6.09
C LEU A 3 -14.44 -3.55 6.00
N LYS A 4 -15.62 -3.57 5.37
CA LYS A 4 -16.52 -2.41 5.29
C LYS A 4 -16.93 -1.91 6.67
N THR A 5 -17.35 -2.81 7.56
CA THR A 5 -17.79 -2.45 8.91
C THR A 5 -16.62 -1.95 9.75
N LEU A 6 -15.47 -2.64 9.65
CA LEU A 6 -14.26 -2.22 10.35
C LEU A 6 -13.80 -0.82 9.88
N TYR A 7 -13.86 -0.54 8.59
CA TYR A 7 -13.55 0.78 8.04
C TYR A 7 -14.51 1.87 8.52
N SER A 8 -15.79 1.57 8.76
CA SER A 8 -16.74 2.57 9.24
C SER A 8 -16.70 2.80 10.75
N GLU A 9 -16.32 1.80 11.53
CA GLU A 9 -16.43 1.82 12.99
C GLU A 9 -15.08 2.06 13.69
N ASN A 10 -13.95 1.84 13.02
CA ASN A 10 -12.62 2.05 13.56
C ASN A 10 -11.86 3.11 12.75
N GLU A 11 -11.79 4.33 13.29
CA GLU A 11 -11.15 5.46 12.61
C GLU A 11 -9.64 5.25 12.41
N ASN A 12 -8.96 4.57 13.34
CA ASN A 12 -7.52 4.29 13.19
C ASN A 12 -7.28 3.36 11.99
N PHE A 13 -8.10 2.31 11.86
CA PHE A 13 -8.07 1.43 10.69
C PHE A 13 -8.38 2.22 9.42
N ALA A 14 -9.42 3.06 9.44
CA ALA A 14 -9.81 3.87 8.28
C ALA A 14 -8.68 4.81 7.84
N GLN A 15 -8.02 5.47 8.79
CA GLN A 15 -6.87 6.35 8.54
C GLN A 15 -5.70 5.59 7.90
N GLN A 16 -5.39 4.38 8.39
CA GLN A 16 -4.36 3.52 7.81
C GLN A 16 -4.72 3.09 6.39
N ILE A 17 -5.97 2.71 6.12
CA ILE A 17 -6.41 2.39 4.74
C ILE A 17 -6.27 3.62 3.82
N ARG A 18 -6.61 4.82 4.31
CA ARG A 18 -6.49 6.08 3.54
C ARG A 18 -5.05 6.50 3.27
N SER A 19 -4.06 6.01 4.02
CA SER A 19 -2.66 6.34 3.74
C SER A 19 -2.14 5.71 2.44
N LEU A 20 -2.70 4.58 2.01
CA LEU A 20 -2.30 3.91 0.76
C LEU A 20 -2.51 4.80 -0.49
N PRO A 21 -3.72 5.31 -0.78
CA PRO A 21 -3.89 6.23 -1.91
C PRO A 21 -3.16 7.56 -1.71
N ALA A 22 -2.89 7.97 -0.45
CA ALA A 22 -2.14 9.19 -0.18
C ALA A 22 -0.67 9.12 -0.67
N LEU A 23 -0.11 7.92 -0.83
CA LEU A 23 1.21 7.72 -1.44
C LEU A 23 1.30 8.33 -2.85
N GLY A 24 0.17 8.45 -3.56
CA GLY A 24 0.14 9.02 -4.91
C GLY A 24 0.51 10.49 -4.97
N PHE A 25 0.51 11.20 -3.84
CA PHE A 25 0.89 12.61 -3.74
C PHE A 25 2.35 12.82 -3.32
N LEU A 26 3.10 11.75 -3.04
CA LEU A 26 4.53 11.85 -2.77
C LEU A 26 5.32 12.01 -4.07
N PRO A 27 6.54 12.58 -4.06
CA PRO A 27 7.43 12.44 -5.19
C PRO A 27 7.62 10.96 -5.56
N ALA A 28 7.67 10.63 -6.85
CA ALA A 28 7.77 9.25 -7.33
C ALA A 28 8.91 8.43 -6.67
N ALA A 29 10.03 9.11 -6.35
CA ALA A 29 11.19 8.50 -5.69
C ALA A 29 10.89 8.03 -4.25
N ASP A 30 9.92 8.66 -3.58
CA ASP A 30 9.60 8.43 -2.16
C ASP A 30 8.45 7.42 -1.98
N VAL A 31 7.65 7.16 -3.03
CA VAL A 31 6.49 6.24 -2.98
C VAL A 31 6.86 4.85 -2.45
N ILE A 32 7.88 4.22 -3.03
CA ILE A 32 8.28 2.85 -2.65
C ILE A 32 8.93 2.81 -1.26
N PRO A 33 9.89 3.69 -0.92
CA PRO A 33 10.44 3.77 0.44
C PRO A 33 9.36 3.95 1.51
N THR A 34 8.45 4.92 1.33
CA THR A 34 7.41 5.18 2.32
C THR A 34 6.42 4.01 2.42
N PHE A 35 6.08 3.34 1.31
CA PHE A 35 5.27 2.12 1.38
C PHE A 35 5.93 1.03 2.23
N ASP A 36 7.23 0.78 2.02
CA ASP A 36 7.99 -0.22 2.78
C ASP A 36 8.03 0.13 4.28
N GLU A 37 8.07 1.42 4.66
CA GLU A 37 8.06 1.89 6.05
C GLU A 37 6.70 1.70 6.75
N ILE A 38 5.60 2.03 6.08
CA ILE A 38 4.26 1.98 6.68
C ILE A 38 3.67 0.57 6.68
N LYS A 39 4.18 -0.33 5.83
CA LYS A 39 3.70 -1.71 5.69
C LYS A 39 3.75 -2.49 7.00
N ASP A 40 4.81 -2.33 7.79
CA ASP A 40 4.99 -3.06 9.05
C ASP A 40 4.06 -2.56 10.17
N GLN A 41 3.50 -1.36 10.00
CA GLN A 41 2.55 -0.73 10.94
C GLN A 41 1.09 -0.95 10.54
N PHE A 42 0.86 -1.61 9.39
CA PHE A 42 -0.47 -1.84 8.86
C PHE A 42 -1.22 -2.90 9.68
N PRO A 43 -2.52 -2.71 9.93
CA PRO A 43 -3.31 -3.63 10.75
C PRO A 43 -3.45 -4.97 10.03
N VAL A 44 -3.44 -6.08 10.79
CA VAL A 44 -3.51 -7.45 10.24
C VAL A 44 -4.80 -7.64 9.43
N GLU A 45 -5.91 -7.05 9.89
CA GLU A 45 -7.19 -7.08 9.20
C GLU A 45 -7.10 -6.42 7.80
N GLY A 46 -6.20 -5.45 7.63
CA GLY A 46 -5.96 -4.73 6.38
C GLY A 46 -5.01 -5.44 5.42
N GLU A 47 -4.41 -6.57 5.80
CA GLU A 47 -3.45 -7.31 4.98
C GLU A 47 -3.95 -7.61 3.56
N PRO A 48 -5.22 -8.02 3.33
CA PRO A 48 -5.73 -8.22 1.97
C PRO A 48 -5.69 -6.95 1.10
N VAL A 49 -5.95 -5.79 1.69
CA VAL A 49 -5.91 -4.49 1.00
C VAL A 49 -4.48 -4.09 0.71
N LEU A 50 -3.59 -4.25 1.70
CA LEU A 50 -2.17 -3.97 1.58
C LEU A 50 -1.51 -4.82 0.49
N LYS A 51 -1.80 -6.13 0.47
CA LYS A 51 -1.32 -7.07 -0.54
C LYS A 51 -1.82 -6.70 -1.93
N TYR A 52 -3.11 -6.38 -2.06
CA TYR A 52 -3.66 -5.90 -3.32
C TYR A 52 -2.93 -4.64 -3.80
N PHE A 53 -2.70 -3.68 -2.91
CA PHE A 53 -2.01 -2.44 -3.27
C PHE A 53 -0.55 -2.70 -3.69
N GLU A 54 0.17 -3.55 -2.95
CA GLU A 54 1.54 -3.93 -3.27
C GLU A 54 1.65 -4.60 -4.64
N GLU A 55 0.77 -5.56 -4.95
CA GLU A 55 0.82 -6.30 -6.22
C GLU A 55 0.47 -5.44 -7.43
N ASN A 56 -0.45 -4.47 -7.27
CA ASN A 56 -0.99 -3.71 -8.39
C ASN A 56 -0.28 -2.37 -8.61
N TYR A 57 0.21 -1.70 -7.56
CA TYR A 57 0.70 -0.31 -7.65
C TYR A 57 2.17 -0.12 -7.23
N ILE A 58 2.70 -0.94 -6.32
CA ILE A 58 4.09 -0.80 -5.83
C ILE A 58 5.04 -1.80 -6.49
N GLY A 59 4.56 -3.02 -6.74
CA GLY A 59 5.36 -4.18 -7.12
C GLY A 59 5.79 -4.99 -5.90
N VAL A 60 5.96 -6.31 -6.04
CA VAL A 60 6.26 -7.19 -4.89
C VAL A 60 7.76 -7.28 -4.63
N LYS A 61 8.19 -6.98 -3.40
CA LYS A 61 9.60 -7.11 -2.99
C LYS A 61 10.03 -8.58 -3.00
N SER A 62 11.10 -8.91 -3.74
CA SER A 62 11.61 -10.28 -3.76
C SER A 62 12.43 -10.57 -2.50
N ARG A 63 12.27 -11.78 -1.94
CA ARG A 63 12.99 -12.21 -0.73
C ARG A 63 14.48 -12.53 -0.94
N LEU A 64 14.95 -12.63 -2.19
CA LEU A 64 16.27 -13.22 -2.54
C LEU A 64 17.22 -12.24 -3.26
N SER A 65 17.35 -11.00 -2.77
CA SER A 65 18.16 -9.93 -3.41
C SER A 65 17.86 -9.72 -4.91
N ARG A 66 16.69 -10.15 -5.37
CA ARG A 66 16.23 -9.95 -6.75
C ARG A 66 15.50 -8.61 -6.85
N PRO A 67 15.48 -8.00 -8.05
CA PRO A 67 14.69 -6.79 -8.27
C PRO A 67 13.21 -7.00 -7.91
N ARG A 68 12.57 -5.93 -7.44
CA ARG A 68 11.13 -5.90 -7.17
C ARG A 68 10.38 -6.31 -8.44
N LYS A 69 9.36 -7.17 -8.30
CA LYS A 69 8.49 -7.52 -9.42
C LYS A 69 7.71 -6.27 -9.83
N SER A 70 7.71 -5.92 -11.10
CA SER A 70 6.97 -4.74 -11.59
C SER A 70 5.49 -4.78 -11.20
N PRO A 71 4.91 -3.64 -10.79
CA PRO A 71 3.47 -3.52 -10.54
C PRO A 71 2.67 -3.71 -11.83
N LYS A 72 1.36 -3.98 -11.70
CA LYS A 72 0.46 -3.99 -12.87
C LYS A 72 0.21 -2.59 -13.42
N PHE A 73 0.22 -1.59 -12.55
CA PHE A 73 0.04 -0.18 -12.87
C PHE A 73 1.32 0.57 -12.46
N ASP A 74 2.05 1.05 -13.45
CA ASP A 74 3.27 1.81 -13.22
C ASP A 74 3.00 3.08 -12.39
N ILE A 75 3.95 3.48 -11.55
CA ILE A 75 3.83 4.66 -10.68
C ILE A 75 3.50 5.92 -11.49
N SER A 76 4.07 6.04 -12.70
CA SER A 76 3.79 7.16 -13.62
C SER A 76 2.33 7.30 -14.05
N LEU A 77 1.49 6.28 -13.85
CA LEU A 77 0.07 6.32 -14.22
C LEU A 77 -0.83 6.92 -13.16
N TRP A 78 -0.40 6.97 -11.90
CA TRP A 78 -1.25 7.34 -10.76
C TRP A 78 -0.60 8.30 -9.75
N ASN A 79 0.72 8.47 -9.82
CA ASN A 79 1.45 9.50 -9.12
C ASN A 79 1.32 10.84 -9.86
N VAL A 80 1.10 11.93 -9.12
CA VAL A 80 0.82 13.28 -9.68
C VAL A 80 1.99 14.24 -9.54
#